data_AF-A0A2E5APC4-F1
#
_entry.id   AF-A0A2E5APC4-F1
#
_cell.length_a   1.000
_cell.length_b   1.000
_cell.length_c   1.000
_cell.angle_alpha   90.00
_cell.angle_beta   90.00
_cell.angle_gamma   90.00
#
_symmetry.space_group_name_H-M   'P 1'
#
loop_
_entity.id
_entity.type
_entity.pdbx_description
1 polymer ?
#
loop_
_entity_poly.entity_id
_entity_poly.type
_entity_poly.pdbx_seq_one_letter_code
_entity_poly.pdbx_strand_id
1 'polypeptide(L)'
;MKNIYLILLLISIFSYSQDLSYEYTPTFGNHVIALEELNYVFEEGDLIGCFFINSNGFLQCCGSTVYEQGIPFVSAWPDDLTTDSDEGFIDGEQLILSFRLCDGVDYIYPSSVSYDSLFYETNGISTVSVTLNSPPDCSDLVLQPPVQSKEIFKKTDILGQLIEENRSNQVIIILYHDGTVEKKFINR
;
A
#
# COMPACT_ATOMS: atom_id res chain seq x y z
N MET A 1 41.56 50.19 -7.49
CA MET A 1 41.76 48.78 -7.88
C MET A 1 41.47 47.94 -6.64
N LYS A 2 40.57 46.98 -6.54
CA LYS A 2 39.51 46.41 -7.37
C LYS A 2 38.61 45.71 -6.33
N ASN A 3 37.37 46.15 -6.13
CA ASN A 3 36.48 45.54 -5.13
C ASN A 3 36.11 44.13 -5.61
N ILE A 4 36.58 43.10 -4.90
CA ILE A 4 36.20 41.71 -5.12
C ILE A 4 34.90 41.46 -4.35
N TYR A 5 33.80 41.32 -5.09
CA TYR A 5 32.54 40.82 -4.57
C TYR A 5 32.62 39.30 -4.54
N LEU A 6 32.71 38.72 -3.35
CA LEU A 6 32.59 37.30 -3.12
C LEU A 6 31.09 36.94 -3.19
N ILE A 7 30.63 36.55 -4.38
CA ILE A 7 29.27 35.97 -4.55
C ILE A 7 29.34 34.54 -4.00
N LEU A 8 28.82 34.36 -2.78
CA LEU A 8 28.58 33.04 -2.20
C LEU A 8 27.38 32.44 -2.92
N LEU A 9 27.62 31.57 -3.89
CA LEU A 9 26.57 30.83 -4.59
C LEU A 9 26.08 29.72 -3.64
N LEU A 10 25.06 30.03 -2.84
CA LEU A 10 24.28 29.07 -2.07
C LEU A 10 23.54 28.16 -3.06
N ILE A 11 24.17 27.06 -3.45
CA ILE A 11 23.47 25.93 -4.08
C ILE A 11 22.65 25.30 -2.96
N SER A 12 21.41 25.72 -2.85
CA SER A 12 20.37 24.99 -2.14
C SER A 12 20.26 23.61 -2.78
N ILE A 13 20.91 22.63 -2.17
CA ILE A 13 20.65 21.21 -2.38
C ILE A 13 19.20 20.98 -1.93
N PHE A 14 18.26 21.13 -2.87
CA PHE A 14 16.95 20.54 -2.73
C PHE A 14 17.14 19.03 -2.84
N SER A 15 17.27 18.37 -1.69
CA SER A 15 17.06 16.93 -1.61
C SER A 15 15.58 16.71 -1.91
N TYR A 16 15.23 16.48 -3.18
CA TYR A 16 13.96 15.86 -3.49
C TYR A 16 14.03 14.44 -2.93
N SER A 17 13.30 14.19 -1.85
CA SER A 17 12.86 12.82 -1.54
C SER A 17 11.91 12.47 -2.68
N GLN A 18 12.42 11.81 -3.71
CA GLN A 18 11.56 11.27 -4.76
C GLN A 18 11.00 9.96 -4.21
N ASP A 19 9.68 9.86 -4.13
CA ASP A 19 9.01 8.60 -3.84
C ASP A 19 9.47 7.54 -4.82
N LEU A 20 9.54 6.29 -4.36
CA LEU A 20 9.93 5.20 -5.23
C LEU A 20 8.85 5.00 -6.29
N SER A 21 9.28 4.91 -7.56
CA SER A 21 8.39 4.58 -8.67
C SER A 21 8.30 3.06 -8.79
N TYR A 22 7.07 2.54 -8.84
CA TYR A 22 6.78 1.10 -8.98
C TYR A 22 6.37 0.73 -10.42
N GLU A 23 6.58 1.64 -11.38
CA GLU A 23 6.31 1.42 -12.79
C GLU A 23 7.42 0.59 -13.42
N TYR A 24 7.06 -0.35 -14.30
CA TYR A 24 7.98 -1.23 -15.00
C TYR A 24 7.40 -1.67 -16.34
N THR A 25 8.25 -2.15 -17.24
CA THR A 25 7.85 -2.76 -18.51
C THR A 25 8.08 -4.28 -18.44
N PRO A 26 7.04 -5.12 -18.57
CA PRO A 26 7.22 -6.56 -18.63
C PRO A 26 7.98 -6.98 -19.90
N THR A 27 8.91 -7.92 -19.76
CA THR A 27 9.69 -8.52 -20.86
C THR A 27 9.42 -10.03 -20.97
N PHE A 28 10.20 -10.79 -21.74
CA PHE A 28 10.00 -12.23 -21.90
C PHE A 28 10.74 -13.04 -20.83
N GLY A 29 9.98 -13.82 -20.06
CA GLY A 29 10.47 -14.55 -18.89
C GLY A 29 10.24 -13.76 -17.61
N ASN A 30 10.33 -14.41 -16.46
CA ASN A 30 10.19 -13.75 -15.16
C ASN A 30 10.79 -14.61 -14.05
N HIS A 31 11.09 -13.99 -12.90
CA HIS A 31 11.33 -14.69 -11.64
C HIS A 31 10.16 -14.40 -10.72
N VAL A 32 9.50 -15.42 -10.19
CA VAL A 32 8.46 -15.26 -9.16
C VAL A 32 9.06 -15.36 -7.76
N ILE A 33 8.84 -14.34 -6.93
CA ILE A 33 9.28 -14.30 -5.54
C ILE A 33 8.04 -14.33 -4.64
N ALA A 34 7.88 -15.39 -3.84
CA ALA A 34 6.83 -15.48 -2.81
C ALA A 34 7.38 -15.11 -1.42
N LEU A 35 6.60 -14.40 -0.61
CA LEU A 35 6.98 -14.06 0.76
C LEU A 35 6.32 -15.03 1.74
N GLU A 36 7.12 -15.79 2.47
CA GLU A 36 6.62 -16.88 3.34
C GLU A 36 6.52 -16.46 4.82
N GLU A 37 7.53 -15.78 5.35
CA GLU A 37 7.52 -15.31 6.73
C GLU A 37 7.68 -13.79 6.76
N LEU A 38 6.74 -13.13 7.45
CA LEU A 38 6.65 -11.68 7.52
C LEU A 38 6.31 -11.27 8.95
N ASN A 39 7.01 -10.25 9.47
CA ASN A 39 6.64 -9.59 10.73
C ASN A 39 5.60 -8.47 10.53
N TYR A 40 4.88 -8.51 9.40
CA TYR A 40 3.84 -7.58 8.98
C TYR A 40 2.72 -8.36 8.31
N VAL A 41 1.46 -7.96 8.53
CA VAL A 41 0.28 -8.56 7.92
C VAL A 41 -0.14 -7.67 6.75
N PHE A 42 0.01 -8.16 5.52
CA PHE A 42 -0.40 -7.41 4.33
C PHE A 42 -1.91 -7.18 4.29
N GLU A 43 -2.30 -5.95 3.96
CA GLU A 43 -3.67 -5.51 3.74
C GLU A 43 -3.91 -5.25 2.25
N GLU A 44 -5.15 -5.44 1.80
CA GLU A 44 -5.54 -5.16 0.41
C GLU A 44 -5.15 -3.71 0.05
N GLY A 45 -4.34 -3.55 -0.99
CA GLY A 45 -3.83 -2.26 -1.44
C GLY A 45 -2.36 -1.99 -1.10
N ASP A 46 -1.75 -2.76 -0.20
CA ASP A 46 -0.29 -2.72 -0.01
C ASP A 46 0.44 -3.07 -1.31
N LEU A 47 1.59 -2.44 -1.56
CA LEU A 47 2.34 -2.61 -2.79
C LEU A 47 3.64 -3.35 -2.53
N ILE A 48 3.86 -4.42 -3.29
CA ILE A 48 5.11 -5.19 -3.29
C ILE A 48 5.84 -4.86 -4.58
N GLY A 49 7.10 -4.47 -4.50
CA GLY A 49 7.93 -4.17 -5.64
C GLY A 49 9.28 -4.86 -5.57
N CYS A 50 9.83 -5.13 -6.75
CA CYS A 50 11.13 -5.69 -6.96
C CYS A 50 11.98 -4.71 -7.78
N PHE A 51 13.20 -4.50 -7.33
CA PHE A 51 14.06 -3.43 -7.77
C PHE A 51 15.49 -3.93 -7.99
N PHE A 52 16.16 -3.29 -8.93
CA PHE A 52 17.59 -3.44 -9.20
C PHE A 52 18.28 -2.09 -9.16
N ILE A 53 19.61 -2.09 -9.12
CA ILE A 53 20.41 -0.89 -9.28
C ILE A 53 20.83 -0.81 -10.74
N ASN A 54 20.30 0.16 -11.48
CA ASN A 54 20.62 0.33 -12.89
C ASN A 54 22.07 0.84 -13.10
N SER A 55 22.48 0.93 -14.36
CA SER A 55 23.81 1.36 -14.79
C SER A 55 24.21 2.76 -14.31
N ASN A 56 23.23 3.58 -13.94
CA ASN A 56 23.43 4.93 -13.42
C ASN A 56 23.53 4.97 -11.88
N GLY A 57 23.38 3.82 -11.21
CA GLY A 57 23.43 3.69 -9.76
C GLY A 57 22.11 4.03 -9.07
N PHE A 58 20.99 4.10 -9.80
CA PHE A 58 19.68 4.40 -9.25
C PHE A 58 18.86 3.13 -9.07
N LEU A 59 18.06 3.11 -8.00
CA LEU A 59 17.09 2.05 -7.75
C LEU A 59 15.94 2.17 -8.77
N GLN A 60 15.69 1.12 -9.54
CA GLN A 60 14.67 1.09 -10.60
C GLN A 60 13.78 -0.14 -10.42
N CYS A 61 12.47 0.06 -10.55
CA CYS A 61 11.50 -1.04 -10.45
C CYS A 61 11.59 -1.91 -11.68
N CYS A 62 11.55 -3.23 -11.46
CA CYS A 62 11.43 -4.21 -12.53
C CYS A 62 10.40 -5.29 -12.16
N GLY A 63 9.31 -4.87 -11.52
CA GLY A 63 8.23 -5.73 -11.09
C GLY A 63 7.50 -5.18 -9.89
N SER A 64 6.18 -5.10 -9.95
CA SER A 64 5.35 -4.72 -8.82
C SER A 64 3.98 -5.38 -8.88
N THR A 65 3.41 -5.61 -7.70
CA THR A 65 2.10 -6.23 -7.49
C THR A 65 1.41 -5.52 -6.34
N VAL A 66 0.15 -5.11 -6.54
CA VAL A 66 -0.74 -4.73 -5.44
C VAL A 66 -1.23 -6.00 -4.77
N TYR A 67 -1.06 -6.08 -3.45
CA TYR A 67 -1.57 -7.20 -2.69
C TYR A 67 -3.10 -7.14 -2.63
N GLU A 68 -3.74 -8.25 -2.99
CA GLU A 68 -5.20 -8.42 -2.91
C GLU A 68 -5.58 -9.37 -1.77
N GLN A 69 -5.06 -10.61 -1.83
CA GLN A 69 -5.34 -11.66 -0.85
C GLN A 69 -4.37 -12.83 -1.01
N GLY A 70 -4.22 -13.62 0.05
CA GLY A 70 -3.50 -14.90 0.01
C GLY A 70 -2.01 -14.75 0.32
N ILE A 71 -1.17 -15.53 -0.37
CA ILE A 71 0.28 -15.45 -0.18
C ILE A 71 0.79 -14.24 -0.98
N PRO A 72 1.45 -13.26 -0.36
CA PRO A 72 2.04 -12.14 -1.09
C PRO A 72 3.20 -12.61 -1.99
N PHE A 73 3.21 -12.15 -3.24
CA PHE A 73 4.26 -12.45 -4.21
C PHE A 73 4.45 -11.32 -5.21
N VAL A 74 5.61 -11.29 -5.87
CA VAL A 74 5.92 -10.36 -6.96
C VAL A 74 6.67 -11.10 -8.08
N SER A 75 6.43 -10.69 -9.32
CA SER A 75 7.24 -11.15 -10.47
C SER A 75 8.27 -10.07 -10.81
N ALA A 76 9.54 -10.46 -10.89
CA ALA A 76 10.63 -9.66 -11.42
C ALA A 76 10.85 -10.02 -12.90
N TRP A 77 11.22 -9.04 -13.73
CA TRP A 77 11.37 -9.22 -15.18
C TRP A 77 12.84 -9.08 -15.62
N PRO A 78 13.30 -9.85 -16.62
CA PRO A 78 14.66 -9.74 -17.12
C PRO A 78 14.84 -8.47 -17.96
N ASP A 79 16.09 -8.06 -18.13
CA ASP A 79 16.45 -7.04 -19.12
C ASP A 79 16.22 -7.54 -20.55
N ASP A 80 15.75 -6.65 -21.44
CA ASP A 80 15.68 -6.96 -22.87
C ASP A 80 17.00 -6.60 -23.54
N LEU A 81 17.88 -7.60 -23.64
CA LEU A 81 19.21 -7.49 -24.27
C LEU A 81 19.18 -7.07 -25.75
N THR A 82 18.00 -6.96 -26.39
CA THR A 82 17.85 -6.43 -27.74
C THR A 82 17.66 -4.91 -27.79
N THR A 83 17.53 -4.27 -26.62
CA THR A 83 17.42 -2.83 -26.45
C THR A 83 18.73 -2.25 -25.87
N ASP A 84 18.95 -0.95 -26.06
CA ASP A 84 20.09 -0.24 -25.46
C ASP A 84 19.76 0.32 -24.05
N SER A 85 18.56 0.03 -23.55
CA SER A 85 18.05 0.50 -22.27
C SER A 85 18.20 -0.57 -21.20
N ASP A 86 18.59 -0.13 -20.01
CA ASP A 86 18.70 -0.97 -18.83
C ASP A 86 17.35 -1.00 -18.11
N GLU A 87 16.54 -2.02 -18.39
CA GLU A 87 15.13 -2.08 -18.03
C GLU A 87 14.79 -3.21 -17.06
N GLY A 88 15.72 -4.14 -16.82
CA GLY A 88 15.48 -5.24 -15.90
C GLY A 88 16.69 -6.01 -15.44
N PHE A 89 16.43 -7.20 -14.93
CA PHE A 89 17.47 -8.00 -14.29
C PHE A 89 18.29 -8.83 -15.27
N ILE A 90 19.56 -9.02 -14.92
CA ILE A 90 20.41 -10.06 -15.48
C ILE A 90 20.52 -11.22 -14.48
N ASP A 91 20.59 -12.46 -14.97
CA ASP A 91 20.78 -13.64 -14.12
C ASP A 91 21.97 -13.47 -13.16
N GLY A 92 21.74 -13.73 -11.88
CA GLY A 92 22.72 -13.59 -10.80
C GLY A 92 22.78 -12.20 -10.17
N GLU A 93 21.99 -11.23 -10.62
CA GLU A 93 21.88 -9.93 -9.94
C GLU A 93 21.08 -10.01 -8.65
N GLN A 94 21.43 -9.15 -7.68
CA GLN A 94 20.74 -9.12 -6.41
C GLN A 94 19.36 -8.46 -6.55
N LEU A 95 18.33 -9.15 -6.08
CA LEU A 95 16.98 -8.64 -5.97
C LEU A 95 16.85 -7.75 -4.73
N ILE A 96 16.33 -6.53 -4.92
CA ILE A 96 15.95 -5.62 -3.84
C ILE A 96 14.43 -5.59 -3.79
N LEU A 97 13.84 -5.86 -2.63
CA LEU A 97 12.41 -5.76 -2.44
C LEU A 97 12.07 -4.41 -1.82
N SER A 98 10.93 -3.84 -2.21
CA SER A 98 10.36 -2.70 -1.51
C SER A 98 8.87 -2.87 -1.30
N PHE A 99 8.39 -2.39 -0.15
CA PHE A 99 7.01 -2.53 0.29
C PHE A 99 6.45 -1.15 0.60
N ARG A 100 5.37 -0.75 -0.07
CA ARG A 100 4.58 0.42 0.33
C ARG A 100 3.39 -0.09 1.12
N LEU A 101 3.38 0.22 2.41
CA LEU A 101 2.40 -0.33 3.35
C LEU A 101 1.27 0.68 3.62
N CYS A 102 0.37 0.33 4.54
CA CYS A 102 -0.81 1.15 4.86
C CYS A 102 -0.54 2.62 5.24
N ASP A 103 0.66 2.94 5.73
CA ASP A 103 1.05 4.31 6.09
C ASP A 103 1.57 5.12 4.88
N GLY A 104 1.65 4.49 3.71
CA GLY A 104 2.16 5.07 2.47
C GLY A 104 3.67 5.19 2.41
N VAL A 105 4.41 4.62 3.37
CA VAL A 105 5.87 4.69 3.42
C VAL A 105 6.48 3.49 2.71
N ASP A 106 7.57 3.74 1.97
CA ASP A 106 8.35 2.71 1.28
C ASP A 106 9.41 2.10 2.22
N TYR A 107 9.32 0.78 2.43
CA TYR A 107 10.28 -0.02 3.20
C TYR A 107 11.14 -0.84 2.23
N ILE A 108 12.47 -0.76 2.32
CA ILE A 108 13.39 -1.45 1.41
C ILE A 108 14.09 -2.63 2.12
N TYR A 109 14.14 -3.79 1.45
CA TYR A 109 14.78 -5.02 1.91
C TYR A 109 15.80 -5.54 0.88
N PRO A 110 17.00 -5.99 1.30
CA PRO A 110 17.49 -5.97 2.67
C PRO A 110 17.96 -4.57 3.08
N SER A 111 17.64 -4.16 4.30
CA SER A 111 18.15 -2.90 4.85
C SER A 111 19.61 -3.05 5.30
N SER A 112 20.55 -3.13 4.36
CA SER A 112 22.03 -3.11 4.57
C SER A 112 22.67 -4.12 5.55
N VAL A 113 21.91 -5.02 6.21
CA VAL A 113 22.42 -5.93 7.25
C VAL A 113 21.77 -7.33 7.22
N SER A 114 21.24 -7.80 6.09
CA SER A 114 20.78 -9.19 5.95
C SER A 114 21.77 -10.01 5.11
N TYR A 115 22.18 -11.18 5.62
CA TYR A 115 22.97 -12.18 4.88
C TYR A 115 22.12 -13.03 3.93
N ASP A 116 20.80 -12.78 3.87
CA ASP A 116 19.86 -13.46 3.00
C ASP A 116 19.69 -12.65 1.70
N SER A 117 20.71 -12.70 0.85
CA SER A 117 20.67 -12.08 -0.47
C SER A 117 19.89 -12.99 -1.43
N LEU A 118 18.82 -12.43 -1.98
CA LEU A 118 18.04 -13.06 -3.03
C LEU A 118 18.61 -12.67 -4.40
N PHE A 119 18.78 -13.63 -5.30
CA PHE A 119 19.35 -13.40 -6.63
C PHE A 119 18.36 -13.72 -7.74
N TYR A 120 18.39 -12.94 -8.82
CA TYR A 120 17.52 -13.13 -9.96
C TYR A 120 17.96 -14.34 -10.80
N GLU A 121 16.99 -15.13 -11.26
CA GLU A 121 17.16 -16.21 -12.22
C GLU A 121 15.97 -16.20 -13.17
N THR A 122 16.23 -16.13 -14.47
CA THR A 122 15.19 -16.11 -15.51
C THR A 122 14.37 -17.40 -15.49
N ASN A 123 13.04 -17.27 -15.46
CA ASN A 123 12.08 -18.37 -15.24
C ASN A 123 12.24 -19.07 -13.87
N GLY A 124 12.86 -18.39 -12.91
CA GLY A 124 13.06 -18.87 -11.55
C GLY A 124 11.82 -18.74 -10.67
N ILE A 125 11.84 -19.47 -9.56
CA ILE A 125 10.93 -19.27 -8.44
C ILE A 125 11.72 -19.30 -7.14
N SER A 126 11.48 -18.33 -6.28
CA SER A 126 12.11 -18.24 -4.96
C SER A 126 11.10 -17.93 -3.89
N THR A 127 11.45 -18.28 -2.66
CA THR A 127 10.74 -17.85 -1.46
C THR A 127 11.68 -17.05 -0.57
N VAL A 128 11.15 -16.08 0.18
CA VAL A 128 11.94 -15.23 1.07
C VAL A 128 11.18 -14.91 2.35
N SER A 129 11.92 -14.93 3.46
CA SER A 129 11.44 -14.44 4.76
C SER A 129 11.89 -12.99 4.92
N VAL A 130 10.93 -12.07 5.07
CA VAL A 130 11.20 -10.64 5.20
C VAL A 130 10.88 -10.18 6.61
N THR A 131 11.87 -9.59 7.27
CA THR A 131 11.69 -8.90 8.54
C THR A 131 11.93 -7.41 8.32
N LEU A 132 10.86 -6.63 8.40
CA LEU A 132 10.91 -5.18 8.29
C LEU A 132 11.33 -4.57 9.63
N ASN A 133 12.12 -3.50 9.58
CA ASN A 133 12.50 -2.76 10.78
C ASN A 133 11.38 -1.81 11.17
N SER A 134 10.69 -2.11 12.28
CA SER A 134 9.56 -1.32 12.77
C SER A 134 8.45 -1.12 11.72
N PRO A 135 7.83 -2.20 11.21
CA PRO A 135 6.70 -2.07 10.30
C PRO A 135 5.54 -1.31 10.97
N PRO A 136 4.69 -0.64 10.19
CA PRO A 136 3.54 0.06 10.73
C PRO A 136 2.53 -0.96 11.28
N ASP A 137 1.81 -0.57 12.33
CA ASP A 137 0.66 -1.33 12.80
C ASP A 137 -0.59 -0.81 12.11
N CYS A 138 -1.09 -1.58 11.14
CA CYS A 138 -2.28 -1.25 10.36
C CYS A 138 -3.56 -1.80 11.00
N SER A 139 -3.43 -2.56 12.10
CA SER A 139 -4.53 -3.25 12.78
C SER A 139 -5.62 -2.33 13.35
N ASP A 140 -5.40 -1.00 13.34
CA ASP A 140 -6.34 0.01 13.81
C ASP A 140 -7.26 0.60 12.72
N LEU A 141 -7.23 0.08 11.48
CA LEU A 141 -8.24 0.37 10.46
C LEU A 141 -9.30 -0.72 10.40
N VAL A 142 -9.95 -0.99 11.53
CA VAL A 142 -11.37 -1.33 11.43
C VAL A 142 -12.01 -0.10 10.82
N LEU A 143 -12.35 -0.18 9.52
CA LEU A 143 -13.45 0.60 8.97
C LEU A 143 -14.63 0.33 9.91
N GLN A 144 -14.81 1.16 10.93
CA GLN A 144 -16.16 1.47 11.33
C GLN A 144 -16.77 1.93 10.02
N PRO A 145 -17.76 1.20 9.46
CA PRO A 145 -18.46 1.70 8.28
C PRO A 145 -18.76 3.16 8.59
N PRO A 146 -18.48 4.11 7.67
CA PRO A 146 -18.54 5.53 7.96
C PRO A 146 -19.79 5.71 8.80
N VAL A 147 -19.64 6.23 10.03
CA VAL A 147 -20.78 6.41 10.93
C VAL A 147 -21.64 7.45 10.24
N GLN A 148 -22.48 6.98 9.31
CA GLN A 148 -23.55 7.73 8.71
C GLN A 148 -24.48 7.91 9.88
N SER A 149 -24.32 9.03 10.56
CA SER A 149 -25.27 9.48 11.56
C SER A 149 -26.61 9.55 10.86
N LYS A 150 -27.46 8.55 11.11
CA LYS A 150 -28.77 8.51 10.50
C LYS A 150 -29.61 9.64 11.08
N GLU A 151 -29.93 10.63 10.26
CA GLU A 151 -30.84 11.70 10.66
C GLU A 151 -32.29 11.22 10.56
N ILE A 152 -33.01 11.32 11.68
CA ILE A 152 -34.41 10.94 11.76
C ILE A 152 -35.23 11.91 10.91
N PHE A 153 -35.86 11.39 9.86
CA PHE A 153 -36.83 12.15 9.06
C PHE A 153 -38.20 12.18 9.74
N LYS A 154 -38.68 11.03 10.23
CA LYS A 154 -40.03 10.92 10.79
C LYS A 154 -40.17 9.72 11.74
N LYS A 155 -40.96 9.87 12.80
CA LYS A 155 -41.38 8.77 13.68
C LYS A 155 -42.87 8.55 13.56
N THR A 156 -43.30 7.31 13.37
CA THR A 156 -44.72 6.95 13.32
C THR A 156 -45.05 5.72 14.16
N ASP A 157 -46.32 5.55 14.52
CA ASP A 157 -46.82 4.27 15.00
C ASP A 157 -47.06 3.30 13.82
N ILE A 158 -47.59 2.11 14.12
CA ILE A 158 -47.92 1.10 13.11
C ILE A 158 -49.10 1.51 12.19
N LEU A 159 -49.85 2.55 12.56
CA LEU A 159 -50.95 3.10 11.78
C LEU A 159 -50.51 4.32 10.94
N GLY A 160 -49.23 4.71 11.02
CA GLY A 160 -48.68 5.85 10.30
C GLY A 160 -48.90 7.21 10.97
N GLN A 161 -49.39 7.25 12.23
CA GLN A 161 -49.58 8.48 12.98
C GLN A 161 -48.25 9.01 13.51
N LEU A 162 -48.04 10.32 13.46
CA LEU A 162 -46.82 10.98 13.96
C LEU A 162 -46.66 10.78 15.47
N ILE A 163 -45.43 10.45 15.89
CA ILE A 163 -45.07 10.30 17.30
C ILE A 163 -44.10 11.42 17.69
N GLU A 164 -44.56 12.34 18.54
CA GLU A 164 -43.72 13.41 19.12
C GLU A 164 -43.06 12.96 20.43
N GLU A 165 -43.75 12.13 21.22
CA GLU A 165 -43.27 11.62 22.50
C GLU A 165 -43.35 10.08 22.56
N ASN A 166 -42.29 9.44 23.06
CA ASN A 166 -42.26 7.99 23.23
C ASN A 166 -43.10 7.58 24.45
N ARG A 167 -44.01 6.63 24.25
CA ARG A 167 -44.77 6.00 25.34
C ARG A 167 -44.27 4.59 25.63
N SER A 168 -44.49 4.12 26.85
CA SER A 168 -44.19 2.73 27.21
C SER A 168 -45.09 1.75 26.47
N ASN A 169 -44.56 0.57 26.15
CA ASN A 169 -45.21 -0.49 25.36
C ASN A 169 -45.67 -0.04 23.96
N GLN A 170 -44.92 0.88 23.34
CA GLN A 170 -45.23 1.40 22.02
C GLN A 170 -44.25 0.84 20.97
N VAL A 171 -44.78 0.40 19.83
CA VAL A 171 -43.98 0.16 18.63
C VAL A 171 -43.87 1.46 17.85
N ILE A 172 -42.65 1.90 17.58
CA ILE A 172 -42.34 3.05 16.75
C ILE A 172 -41.64 2.59 15.47
N ILE A 173 -41.98 3.22 14.35
CA ILE A 173 -41.31 3.11 13.06
C ILE A 173 -40.57 4.43 12.85
N ILE A 174 -39.25 4.37 12.71
CA ILE A 174 -38.37 5.51 12.50
C ILE A 174 -37.93 5.48 11.04
N LEU A 175 -38.31 6.52 10.31
CA LEU A 175 -37.90 6.77 8.94
C LEU A 175 -36.72 7.72 8.96
N TYR A 176 -35.68 7.40 8.21
CA TYR A 176 -34.47 8.20 8.11
C TYR A 176 -34.39 8.93 6.76
N HIS A 177 -33.64 10.03 6.70
CA HIS A 177 -33.46 10.80 5.46
C HIS A 177 -32.76 10.00 4.34
N ASP A 178 -31.99 8.98 4.70
CA ASP A 178 -31.35 8.04 3.77
C ASP A 178 -32.32 6.99 3.17
N GLY A 179 -33.61 7.05 3.54
CA GLY A 179 -34.64 6.13 3.09
C GLY A 179 -34.70 4.82 3.87
N THR A 180 -33.80 4.61 4.85
CA THR A 180 -33.85 3.43 5.72
C THR A 180 -34.97 3.54 6.77
N VAL A 181 -35.41 2.39 7.25
CA VAL A 181 -36.51 2.28 8.22
C VAL A 181 -36.07 1.39 9.38
N GLU A 182 -36.29 1.85 10.62
CA GLU A 182 -36.08 1.07 11.84
C GLU A 182 -37.39 0.89 12.60
N LYS A 183 -37.65 -0.32 13.09
CA LYS A 183 -38.77 -0.60 13.99
C LYS A 183 -38.23 -0.81 15.40
N LYS A 184 -38.71 -0.03 16.36
CA LYS A 184 -38.30 -0.14 17.77
C LYS A 184 -39.50 -0.36 18.66
N PHE A 185 -39.38 -1.29 19.61
CA PHE A 185 -40.36 -1.45 20.68
C PHE A 185 -39.83 -0.75 21.92
N ILE A 186 -40.56 0.26 22.39
CA ILE A 186 -40.25 0.96 23.62
C ILE A 186 -40.83 0.15 24.78
N ASN A 187 -39.99 -0.71 25.36
CA ASN A 187 -40.26 -1.30 26.67
C ASN A 187 -39.65 -0.38 27.74
N ARG A 188 -40.32 -0.29 28.88
CA ARG A 188 -40.08 0.58 30.03
C ARG A 188 -38.66 1.13 30.19
#